data_AF-K6G8A2-F1
#
_entry.id   AF-K6G8A2-F1
#
_cell.length_a   1.000
_cell.length_b   1.000
_cell.length_c   1.000
_cell.angle_alpha   90.00
_cell.angle_beta   90.00
_cell.angle_gamma   90.00
#
_symmetry.space_group_name_H-M   'P 1'
#
loop_
_entity.id
_entity.type
_entity.pdbx_description
1 polymer ?
#
loop_
_entity_poly.entity_id
_entity_poly.type
_entity_poly.pdbx_seq_one_letter_code
_entity_poly.pdbx_strand_id
1 'polypeptide(L)' 'MQILIVLSSPDPEIKWNAVRFGNFLLNESEDVTIFLNGPAVDLTAGDSATFPIAEQAKLFGLSEGVLAA' A
#
# COMPACT_ATOMS: atom_id res chain seq x y z
N MET A 1 5.95 6.47 -15.44
CA MET A 1 4.92 5.52 -15.95
C MET A 1 3.79 5.48 -14.92
N GLN A 2 2.55 5.17 -15.31
CA GLN A 2 1.41 5.16 -14.36
C GLN A 2 1.10 3.72 -13.94
N ILE A 3 1.18 3.43 -12.64
CA ILE A 3 0.97 2.11 -12.08
C ILE A 3 -0.24 2.11 -11.14
N LEU A 4 -1.18 1.19 -11.42
CA LEU A 4 -2.30 0.88 -10.54
C LEU A 4 -2.07 -0.47 -9.87
N ILE A 5 -2.06 -0.48 -8.54
CA ILE A 5 -2.05 -1.69 -7.72
C ILE A 5 -3.47 -1.89 -7.18
N VAL A 6 -4.08 -3.04 -7.48
CA VAL A 6 -5.39 -3.40 -6.90
C VAL A 6 -5.16 -4.34 -5.74
N LEU A 7 -5.60 -3.94 -4.54
CA LEU A 7 -5.43 -4.71 -3.32
C LEU A 7 -6.79 -5.11 -2.76
N SER A 8 -7.01 -6.43 -2.65
CA SER A 8 -8.29 -7.03 -2.24
C SER A 8 -8.17 -8.03 -1.08
N SER A 9 -6.95 -8.36 -0.67
CA SER A 9 -6.69 -9.43 0.30
C SER A 9 -6.80 -8.93 1.75
N PRO A 10 -7.41 -9.71 2.67
CA PRO A 10 -7.33 -9.43 4.10
C PRO A 10 -5.97 -9.79 4.71
N ASP A 11 -5.13 -10.55 4.01
CA ASP A 11 -3.87 -11.09 4.54
C ASP A 11 -2.85 -9.96 4.86
N PRO A 12 -2.33 -9.87 6.10
CA PRO A 12 -1.42 -8.79 6.49
C PRO A 12 -0.11 -8.74 5.70
N GLU A 13 0.45 -9.90 5.32
CA GLU A 13 1.69 -9.96 4.54
C GLU A 13 1.46 -9.43 3.12
N ILE A 14 0.32 -9.76 2.51
CA ILE A 14 -0.05 -9.25 1.19
C ILE A 14 -0.26 -7.73 1.24
N LYS A 15 -0.99 -7.21 2.25
CA LYS A 15 -1.20 -5.76 2.41
C LYS A 15 0.13 -5.04 2.58
N TRP A 16 0.99 -5.55 3.47
CA TRP A 16 2.31 -4.97 3.72
C TRP A 16 3.18 -4.97 2.47
N ASN A 17 3.28 -6.09 1.75
CA ASN A 17 4.08 -6.18 0.53
C ASN A 17 3.54 -5.28 -0.59
N ALA A 18 2.22 -5.14 -0.73
CA ALA A 18 1.62 -4.25 -1.73
C ALA A 18 2.01 -2.78 -1.50
N VAL A 19 1.90 -2.31 -0.25
CA VAL A 19 2.29 -0.92 0.08
C VAL A 19 3.81 -0.74 -0.02
N ARG A 20 4.60 -1.71 0.45
CA ARG A 20 6.07 -1.69 0.33
C ARG A 20 6.53 -1.65 -1.13
N PHE A 21 5.86 -2.40 -2.01
CA PHE A 21 6.13 -2.35 -3.44
C PHE A 21 5.74 -1.01 -4.06
N GLY A 22 4.60 -0.43 -3.64
CA GLY A 22 4.22 0.93 -4.02
C GLY A 22 5.28 1.97 -3.64
N ASN A 23 5.81 1.91 -2.42
CA ASN A 23 6.91 2.77 -1.96
C ASN A 23 8.18 2.60 -2.82
N PHE A 24 8.54 1.36 -3.16
CA PHE A 24 9.67 1.10 -4.05
C PHE A 24 9.49 1.78 -5.41
N LEU A 25 8.30 1.67 -6.02
CA LEU A 25 8.02 2.28 -7.31
C LEU A 25 8.01 3.82 -7.26
N LEU A 26 7.51 4.42 -6.18
CA LEU A 26 7.57 5.88 -5.99
C LEU A 26 9.03 6.37 -5.94
N ASN A 27 9.95 5.61 -5.31
CA ASN A 27 11.38 5.95 -5.31
C ASN A 27 12.01 5.89 -6.71
N GLU A 28 11.48 5.06 -7.61
CA GLU A 28 11.89 4.99 -9.02
C GLU A 28 11.19 6.06 -9.88
N SER A 29 10.57 7.08 -9.26
CA SER A 29 9.87 8.19 -9.92
C SER A 29 8.65 7.74 -10.76
N GLU A 30 8.00 6.66 -10.36
CA GLU A 30 6.74 6.20 -10.96
C GLU A 30 5.53 6.85 -10.27
N ASP A 31 4.45 7.09 -11.01
CA ASP A 31 3.17 7.53 -10.43
C ASP A 31 2.38 6.31 -9.97
N VAL A 32 2.15 6.19 -8.66
CA VAL A 32 1.53 4.98 -8.08
C VAL A 32 0.20 5.29 -7.41
N THR A 33 -0.84 4.57 -7.82
CA THR A 33 -2.12 4.50 -7.11
C THR A 33 -2.35 3.09 -6.59
N ILE A 34 -2.70 2.96 -5.31
CA ILE A 34 -3.21 1.72 -4.73
C ILE A 34 -4.73 1.87 -4.54
N PHE A 35 -5.49 1.05 -5.24
CA PHE A 35 -6.94 0.97 -5.09
C PHE A 35 -7.30 -0.18 -4.16
N LEU A 36 -7.81 0.16 -2.98
CA LEU A 36 -8.25 -0.77 -1.96
C LEU A 36 -9.67 -1.22 -2.27
N ASN A 37 -9.92 -2.52 -2.28
CA ASN A 37 -11.28 -3.03 -2.42
C ASN A 37 -11.54 -4.22 -1.47
N GLY A 38 -12.82 -4.52 -1.27
CA GLY A 38 -13.25 -5.62 -0.41
C GLY A 38 -12.66 -5.52 1.00
N PRO A 39 -12.13 -6.63 1.57
CA PRO A 39 -11.62 -6.63 2.93
C PRO A 39 -10.31 -5.87 3.13
N ALA A 40 -9.65 -5.43 2.05
CA ALA A 40 -8.43 -4.62 2.13
C ALA A 40 -8.69 -3.13 2.41
N VAL A 41 -9.95 -2.68 2.37
CA VAL A 41 -10.32 -1.29 2.71
C VAL A 41 -9.89 -0.95 4.14
N ASP A 42 -9.93 -1.92 5.06
CA ASP A 42 -9.24 -1.81 6.35
C ASP A 42 -7.75 -2.16 6.17
N LEU A 43 -7.02 -1.25 5.54
CA LEU A 43 -5.62 -1.47 5.14
C LEU A 43 -4.73 -1.80 6.34
N THR A 44 -4.95 -1.13 7.47
CA THR A 44 -4.10 -1.28 8.67
C THR A 44 -4.50 -2.47 9.55
N ALA A 45 -5.60 -3.16 9.28
CA ALA A 45 -5.90 -4.41 9.98
C ALA A 45 -4.81 -5.46 9.71
N GLY A 46 -4.20 -5.93 10.80
CA GLY A 46 -3.05 -6.84 10.78
C GLY A 46 -1.69 -6.16 10.98
N ASP A 47 -1.66 -4.84 11.18
CA ASP A 47 -0.45 -4.09 11.50
C ASP A 47 0.26 -4.66 12.75
N SER A 48 1.56 -4.86 12.63
CA SER A 48 2.38 -5.47 13.68
C SER A 48 3.87 -5.16 13.46
N ALA A 49 4.73 -5.56 14.40
CA ALA A 49 6.18 -5.45 14.22
C ALA A 49 6.70 -6.28 13.02
N THR A 50 6.04 -7.38 12.67
CA THR A 50 6.39 -8.21 11.51
C THR A 50 5.89 -7.60 10.21
N PHE A 51 4.71 -6.99 10.24
CA PHE A 51 4.07 -6.35 9.08
C PHE A 51 3.67 -4.90 9.47
N PRO A 52 4.62 -3.94 9.45
CA PRO A 52 4.36 -2.56 9.82
C PRO A 52 3.65 -1.81 8.67
N ILE A 53 2.40 -2.19 8.41
CA ILE A 53 1.55 -1.65 7.34
C ILE A 53 1.26 -0.16 7.55
N ALA A 54 0.98 0.26 8.78
CA ALA A 54 0.65 1.65 9.09
C ALA A 54 1.84 2.59 8.80
N GLU A 55 3.06 2.15 9.09
CA GLU A 55 4.28 2.89 8.76
C GLU A 55 4.48 2.99 7.25
N GLN A 56 4.34 1.87 6.53
CA GLN A 56 4.49 1.86 5.07
C GLN A 56 3.41 2.71 4.38
N ALA A 57 2.17 2.70 4.85
CA ALA A 57 1.08 3.49 4.30
C ALA A 57 1.28 4.99 4.55
N LYS A 58 1.79 5.34 5.74
CA LYS A 58 2.18 6.73 6.04
C LYS A 58 3.31 7.20 5.11
N LEU A 59 4.34 6.38 4.93
CA LEU A 59 5.44 6.69 4.00
C LEU A 59 4.89 6.88 2.58
N PHE A 60 4.02 5.98 2.12
CA PHE A 60 3.43 6.04 0.79
C PHE A 60 2.69 7.35 0.53
N GLY A 61 1.83 7.78 1.47
CA GLY A 61 1.11 9.05 1.35
C GLY A 61 2.01 10.29 1.44
N LEU A 62 3.13 10.22 2.17
CA LEU A 62 4.13 11.30 2.21
C LEU A 62 4.98 11.37 0.94
N SER A 63 5.08 10.25 0.21
CA SER A 63 5.80 10.11 -1.06
C SER A 63 4.91 10.32 -2.29
N GLU A 64 3.82 11.08 -2.16
CA GLU A 64 2.87 11.41 -3.24
C GLU A 64 2.05 10.22 -3.79
N GLY A 65 2.16 9.04 -3.17
CA GLY A 65 1.34 7.88 -3.51
C GLY A 65 -0.14 8.12 -3.21
N VAL A 66 -1.00 7.65 -4.11
CA VAL A 66 -2.46 7.82 -3.98
C VAL A 66 -3.09 6.54 -3.43
N LEU A 67 -3.71 6.64 -2.26
CA LEU A 67 -4.61 5.61 -1.75
C LEU A 67 -6.05 5.97 -2.15
N ALA A 68 -6.74 5.06 -2.81
CA ALA A 68 -8.15 5.19 -3.19
C ALA A 68 -8.93 3.97 -2.68
N ALA A 69 -10.22 4.16 -2.39
CA ALA A 69 -11.13 3.11 -1.91
C ALA A 69 -12.57 3.39 -2.39
#